data_AF-A0A124IMV2-F1
#
_entry.id   AF-A0A124IMV2-F1
#
_cell.length_a   1.000
_cell.length_b   1.000
_cell.length_c   1.000
_cell.angle_alpha   90.00
_cell.angle_beta   90.00
_cell.angle_gamma   90.00
#
_symmetry.space_group_name_H-M   'P 1'
#
loop_
_entity.id
_entity.type
_entity.pdbx_description
1 polymer ?
#
loop_
_entity_poly.entity_id
_entity_poly.type
_entity_poly.pdbx_seq_one_letter_code
_entity_poly.pdbx_strand_id
1 'polypeptide(L)' 'MSTLNATSARNNFFRIIEEALTTHKPITVTGKNGNVIIISEEDYFSIQETMYLCGIPGMREKIVKGLNIPLDECVEDN' A
#
# COMPACT_ATOMS: atom_id res chain seq x y z
N MET A 1 2.12 11.63 6.05
CA MET A 1 2.99 11.59 4.85
C MET A 1 4.27 12.31 5.21
N SER A 2 5.40 11.60 5.27
CA SER A 2 6.71 12.21 5.51
C SER A 2 7.24 12.74 4.18
N THR A 3 7.69 13.99 4.14
CA THR A 3 8.26 14.61 2.92
C THR A 3 9.68 15.06 3.21
N LEU A 4 10.62 14.68 2.35
CA LEU A 4 12.02 15.04 2.46
C LEU A 4 12.65 15.28 1.10
N ASN A 5 13.73 16.07 1.04
CA ASN A 5 14.46 16.27 -0.21
C ASN A 5 15.39 15.08 -0.53
N ALA A 6 15.81 14.98 -1.79
CA ALA A 6 16.68 13.90 -2.28
C ALA A 6 18.01 13.79 -1.51
N THR A 7 18.58 14.90 -1.04
CA THR A 7 19.84 14.89 -0.27
C THR A 7 19.64 14.26 1.11
N SER A 8 18.57 14.65 1.82
CA SER A 8 18.17 14.03 3.08
C SER A 8 17.82 12.56 2.91
N ALA A 9 17.19 12.19 1.78
CA ALA A 9 16.81 10.81 1.49
C ALA A 9 18.04 9.93 1.31
N ARG A 10 19.02 10.39 0.52
CA ARG A 10 20.30 9.69 0.34
C ARG A 10 21.03 9.47 1.67
N ASN A 11 21.08 10.49 2.52
CA ASN A 11 21.80 10.42 3.79
C ASN A 11 21.11 9.50 4.82
N ASN A 12 19.82 9.22 4.67
CA ASN A 12 19.02 8.44 5.62
C ASN A 12 18.36 7.21 4.99
N PHE A 13 18.91 6.69 3.89
CA PHE A 13 18.21 5.73 3.04
C PHE A 13 17.82 4.44 3.79
N PHE A 14 18.72 3.88 4.61
CA PHE A 14 18.42 2.69 5.43
C PHE A 14 17.27 2.93 6.41
N ARG A 15 17.28 4.07 7.10
CA ARG A 15 16.20 4.46 8.03
C ARG A 15 14.85 4.60 7.31
N ILE A 16 14.87 5.12 6.08
CA ILE A 16 13.66 5.30 5.26
C ILE A 16 13.10 3.94 4.83
N ILE A 17 13.96 2.96 4.52
CA ILE A 17 13.53 1.59 4.23
C ILE A 17 12.83 0.99 5.45
N GLU A 18 13.45 1.06 6.62
CA GLU A 18 12.84 0.55 7.86
C GLU A 18 11.52 1.26 8.18
N GLU A 19 11.45 2.58 8.01
CA GLU A 19 10.23 3.36 8.22
C GLU A 19 9.12 2.91 7.25
N ALA A 20 9.43 2.71 5.96
CA ALA A 20 8.46 2.25 4.98
C ALA A 20 7.94 0.83 5.29
N LEU A 21 8.84 -0.08 5.70
CA LEU A 21 8.50 -1.46 6.04
C LEU A 21 7.68 -1.58 7.33
N THR A 22 7.96 -0.76 8.35
CA THR A 22 7.32 -0.89 9.67
C THR A 22 6.04 -0.09 9.78
N THR A 23 5.94 1.05 9.09
CA THR A 23 4.79 1.94 9.24
C THR A 23 3.74 1.76 8.16
N HIS A 24 4.07 1.08 7.05
CA HIS A 24 3.22 0.98 5.86
C HIS A 24 2.69 2.34 5.38
N LYS A 25 3.51 3.38 5.52
CA LYS A 25 3.17 4.75 5.11
C LYS A 25 4.05 5.19 3.96
N PRO A 26 3.48 5.80 2.90
CA PRO A 26 4.27 6.35 1.80
C PRO A 26 5.09 7.55 2.26
N ILE A 27 6.33 7.58 1.79
CA ILE A 27 7.30 8.65 2.04
C ILE A 27 7.56 9.36 0.71
N THR A 28 7.41 10.68 0.69
CA THR A 28 7.63 11.50 -0.51
C THR A 28 9.04 12.07 -0.52
N VAL A 29 9.79 11.79 -1.58
CA VAL A 29 11.12 12.37 -1.82
C VAL A 29 11.03 13.43 -2.90
N THR A 30 11.35 14.67 -2.57
CA THR A 30 11.34 15.80 -3.50
C THR A 30 12.70 15.98 -4.18
N GLY A 31 12.67 16.18 -5.49
CA GLY A 31 13.84 16.41 -6.33
C GLY A 31 13.66 17.62 -7.23
N LYS A 32 14.75 18.07 -7.87
CA LYS A 32 14.71 19.23 -8.78
C LYS A 32 13.81 19.01 -10.01
N ASN A 33 13.73 17.76 -10.49
CA ASN A 33 13.01 17.41 -11.72
C ASN A 33 11.64 16.77 -11.44
N GLY A 34 11.24 16.63 -10.17
CA GLY A 34 10.03 15.94 -9.77
C GLY A 34 10.18 15.21 -8.44
N ASN A 35 9.07 14.58 -8.01
CA ASN A 35 8.98 13.88 -6.75
C ASN A 35 8.79 12.38 -6.99
N VAL A 36 9.27 11.57 -6.05
CA VAL A 36 9.03 10.12 -6.03
C VAL A 36 8.41 9.71 -4.71
N ILE A 37 7.71 8.58 -4.71
CA ILE A 37 7.15 7.96 -3.51
C ILE A 37 7.94 6.69 -3.23
N ILE A 38 8.36 6.52 -1.98
CA ILE A 38 8.92 5.27 -1.46
C ILE A 38 7.84 4.59 -0.64
N ILE A 39 7.57 3.33 -0.95
CA ILE A 39 6.65 2.42 -0.26
C ILE A 39 7.33 1.07 -0.09
N SER A 40 6.84 0.24 0.83
CA SER A 40 7.29 -1.14 0.94
C SER A 40 6.91 -1.93 -0.33
N GLU A 41 7.66 -3.00 -0.60
CA GLU A 41 7.34 -3.93 -1.70
C GLU A 41 5.96 -4.58 -1.49
N GLU A 42 5.65 -4.96 -0.25
CA GLU A 42 4.36 -5.52 0.14
C GLU A 42 3.19 -4.57 -0.15
N ASP A 43 3.33 -3.29 0.21
CA ASP A 43 2.29 -2.28 -0.07
C ASP A 43 2.14 -2.06 -1.58
N TYR A 44 3.25 -2.07 -2.33
CA TYR A 44 3.22 -1.96 -3.80
C TYR A 44 2.41 -3.11 -4.42
N PHE A 45 2.70 -4.35 -4.05
CA PHE A 45 1.95 -5.51 -4.55
C PHE A 45 0.49 -5.50 -4.09
N SER A 46 0.22 -5.10 -2.84
CA SER A 46 -1.15 -4.98 -2.33
C SER A 46 -1.99 -3.95 -3.11
N ILE A 47 -1.38 -2.82 -3.48
CA ILE A 47 -2.02 -1.82 -4.35
C ILE A 47 -2.27 -2.39 -5.75
N GLN A 48 -1.28 -3.08 -6.34
CA GLN A 48 -1.45 -3.70 -7.66
C GLN A 48 -2.57 -4.73 -7.67
N GLU A 49 -2.63 -5.60 -6.65
CA GLU A 49 -3.69 -6.60 -6.51
C GLU A 49 -5.07 -5.95 -6.33
N THR A 50 -5.15 -4.91 -5.49
CA THR A 50 -6.40 -4.16 -5.30
C THR A 50 -6.88 -3.54 -6.61
N MET A 51 -5.97 -2.93 -7.37
CA MET A 51 -6.25 -2.37 -8.69
C MET A 51 -6.70 -3.45 -9.69
N TYR A 52 -6.05 -4.61 -9.68
CA TYR A 52 -6.42 -5.76 -10.50
C TYR A 52 -7.85 -6.24 -10.17
N LEU A 53 -8.15 -6.50 -8.90
CA LEU A 53 -9.48 -6.92 -8.46
C LEU A 53 -10.55 -5.89 -8.80
N CYS A 54 -10.27 -4.60 -8.62
CA CYS A 54 -11.22 -3.53 -8.99
C CYS A 54 -11.41 -3.39 -10.50
N GLY A 55 -10.43 -3.83 -11.31
CA GLY A 55 -10.54 -3.88 -12.77
C GLY A 55 -11.47 -4.99 -13.28
N ILE A 56 -11.77 -6.00 -12.46
CA ILE A 56 -12.70 -7.08 -12.81
C ILE A 56 -14.15 -6.58 -12.57
N PRO A 57 -15.00 -6.51 -13.61
CA PRO A 57 -16.38 -6.03 -13.46
C PRO A 57 -17.16 -6.81 -12.39
N GLY A 58 -17.74 -6.09 -11.44
CA GLY A 58 -18.56 -6.69 -10.37
C GLY A 58 -17.76 -7.35 -9.23
N MET A 59 -16.42 -7.40 -9.30
CA MET A 59 -15.60 -8.09 -8.30
C MET A 59 -15.53 -7.30 -6.99
N ARG A 60 -15.33 -5.99 -7.05
CA ARG A 60 -15.33 -5.12 -5.88
C ARG A 60 -16.61 -5.29 -5.06
N GLU A 61 -17.76 -5.29 -5.72
CA GLU A 61 -19.08 -5.42 -5.08
C GLU A 61 -19.23 -6.80 -4.42
N LYS A 62 -18.73 -7.86 -5.06
CA LYS A 62 -18.73 -9.21 -4.47
C LYS A 62 -17.86 -9.28 -3.21
N ILE A 63 -16.66 -8.71 -3.25
CA ILE A 63 -15.74 -8.68 -2.09
C ILE A 63 -16.38 -7.88 -0.94
N VAL A 64 -16.91 -6.70 -1.22
CA VAL A 64 -17.58 -5.86 -0.20
C VAL A 64 -18.83 -6.54 0.34
N LYS A 65 -19.60 -7.22 -0.51
CA LYS A 65 -20.75 -8.02 -0.04
C LYS A 65 -20.28 -9.11 0.92
N GLY A 66 -19.26 -9.88 0.53
CA GLY A 66 -18.68 -10.94 1.37
C GLY A 66 -18.18 -10.43 2.72
N LEU A 67 -17.50 -9.28 2.75
CA LEU A 67 -17.02 -8.65 3.98
C LEU A 67 -18.15 -8.26 4.96
N ASN A 68 -19.35 -7.98 4.46
CA ASN A 68 -20.50 -7.58 5.26
C ASN A 68 -21.40 -8.77 5.66
N ILE A 69 -21.07 -10.01 5.25
CA ILE A 69 -21.81 -11.20 5.66
C ILE A 69 -21.54 -11.47 7.15
N PRO A 70 -22.57 -11.65 7.99
CA PRO A 70 -22.42 -12.04 9.39
C PRO A 70 -21.66 -13.37 9.53
N LEU A 71 -20.87 -13.51 10.62
CA LEU A 71 -20.04 -14.71 10.83
C LEU A 71 -20.85 -16.01 10.97
N ASP A 72 -22.10 -15.94 11.44
CA ASP A 72 -23.03 -17.06 11.55
C ASP A 72 -23.55 -17.57 10.19
N GLU A 73 -23.41 -16.76 9.14
CA GLU A 73 -23.69 -17.15 7.75
C GLU A 73 -22.43 -17.62 6.99
N CYS A 74 -21.25 -17.54 7.60
CA CYS A 74 -20.00 -18.02 7.02
C CYS A 74 -19.86 -19.54 7.16
N VAL A 75 -19.23 -20.17 6.17
CA VAL A 75 -18.81 -21.57 6.26
C VAL A 75 -17.63 -21.70 7.22
N GLU A 76 -17.61 -22.74 8.05
CA GLU A 76 -16.45 -23.05 8.89
C GLU A 76 -15.25 -23.43 8.01
N ASP A 77 -14.08 -22.89 8.37
CA ASP A 77 -12.81 -23.26 7.75
C ASP A 77 -12.34 -24.60 8.35
N ASN A 78 -12.09 -25.61 7.51
CA ASN A 78 -11.68 -26.95 7.93
C ASN A 78 -10.18 -27.05 8.21
#